data_AF-A0A9E5LI85-F1
#
_entry.id   AF-A0A9E5LI85-F1
#
_cell.length_a   1.000
_cell.length_b   1.000
_cell.length_c   1.000
_cell.angle_alpha   90.00
_cell.angle_beta   90.00
_cell.angle_gamma   90.00
#
_symmetry.space_group_name_H-M   'P 1'
#
loop_
_entity.id
_entity.type
_entity.pdbx_description
1 polymer ?
#
loop_
_entity_poly.entity_id
_entity_poly.type
_entity_poly.pdbx_seq_one_letter_code
_entity_poly.pdbx_strand_id
1 'polypeptide(L)'
;ISDRLATGSGSAFELPSDIEEGSIRRTFVLGALIFVIDHALEHVFVFNEVSAASISVLNFVLILLGSYVLSRATVKLRQASDSEVAGPDGVFAIRFARLLAQVGRFITFGAPVLGAVGYVTAAYSLVLASLLTLVLCSVIVILQGGLVDLYARAIGREGEQEDGLVPILISFVIAFASLPFFALIWGARVSNLSEVWDQVKEGVPIAGTRISPLDFLTFVLIFTIGYMATRLIQSALRGSVLPKTRLDAGAQNAIVSGLGYVGIFIAAMVAISSTGLDLSSLAIVAGALSVGIGFGLQNIVSNFVSGIILLIERPVTKGDWIDVGGTMGYVRDISVRSTRIETFDRSDV
;
A
#
# COMPACT_ATOMS: atom_id res chain seq x y z
N ILE A 1 10.77 38.57 -38.04
CA ILE A 1 10.05 37.35 -37.57
C ILE A 1 11.02 36.19 -37.77
N SER A 2 11.99 36.01 -36.86
CA SER A 2 12.90 34.84 -36.86
C SER A 2 13.80 34.79 -35.62
N ASP A 3 13.36 35.30 -34.46
CA ASP A 3 14.24 35.38 -33.28
C ASP A 3 13.50 35.16 -31.93
N ARG A 4 12.51 34.26 -31.91
CA ARG A 4 11.69 33.96 -30.72
C ARG A 4 11.48 32.46 -30.48
N LEU A 5 12.46 31.61 -30.77
CA LEU A 5 12.35 30.16 -30.59
C LEU A 5 13.55 29.53 -29.87
N ALA A 6 14.11 30.20 -28.88
CA ALA A 6 15.27 29.68 -28.14
C ALA A 6 15.25 30.02 -26.65
N THR A 7 14.17 29.69 -25.93
CA THR A 7 14.15 29.48 -24.48
C THR A 7 12.79 28.86 -24.12
N GLY A 8 12.70 27.54 -24.16
CA GLY A 8 11.53 26.79 -23.72
C GLY A 8 11.96 25.70 -22.76
N SER A 9 12.51 26.09 -21.62
CA SER A 9 12.79 25.20 -20.49
C SER A 9 11.80 25.50 -19.37
N GLY A 10 10.51 25.41 -19.68
CA GLY A 10 9.44 25.64 -18.72
C GLY A 10 9.33 24.44 -17.78
N SER A 11 9.98 24.53 -16.63
CA SER A 11 9.57 23.73 -15.46
C SER A 11 8.09 24.02 -15.19
N ALA A 12 7.32 23.03 -14.73
CA ALA A 12 5.89 23.18 -14.39
C ALA A 12 5.58 24.25 -13.31
N PHE A 13 6.58 25.03 -12.89
CA PHE A 13 6.52 26.14 -11.96
C PHE A 13 7.37 27.35 -12.43
N GLU A 14 7.39 27.68 -13.72
CA GLU A 14 7.86 29.01 -14.14
C GLU A 14 6.86 30.08 -13.68
N LEU A 15 7.20 30.77 -12.59
CA LEU A 15 6.47 31.93 -12.10
C LEU A 15 6.46 33.03 -13.19
N PRO A 16 5.35 33.76 -13.39
CA PRO A 16 5.31 34.89 -14.32
C PRO A 16 6.48 35.85 -14.07
N SER A 17 7.14 36.30 -15.14
CA SER A 17 8.31 37.20 -15.14
C SER A 17 8.13 38.51 -14.35
N ASP A 18 6.89 38.79 -13.98
CA ASP A 18 6.40 40.03 -13.38
C ASP A 18 6.38 39.92 -11.84
N ILE A 19 6.51 38.70 -11.30
CA ILE A 19 6.71 38.49 -9.87
C ILE A 19 8.22 38.50 -9.63
N GLU A 20 8.77 39.66 -9.25
CA GLU A 20 10.17 39.75 -8.80
C GLU A 20 10.47 38.58 -7.85
N GLU A 21 11.34 37.64 -8.25
CA GLU A 21 11.77 36.51 -7.40
C GLU A 21 12.22 36.99 -6.01
N GLY A 22 12.79 38.19 -5.96
CA GLY A 22 13.17 38.89 -4.73
C GLY A 22 12.00 39.15 -3.79
N SER A 23 10.79 39.38 -4.30
CA SER A 23 9.60 39.63 -3.50
C SER A 23 9.12 38.35 -2.81
N ILE A 24 9.03 37.22 -3.49
CA ILE A 24 8.65 35.93 -2.89
C ILE A 24 9.69 35.53 -1.83
N ARG A 25 10.98 35.57 -2.20
CA ARG A 25 12.09 35.31 -1.28
C ARG A 25 12.02 36.19 -0.04
N ARG A 26 11.72 37.48 -0.20
CA ARG A 26 11.56 38.42 0.93
C ARG A 26 10.42 38.03 1.86
N THR A 27 9.28 37.57 1.34
CA THR A 27 8.17 37.12 2.19
C THR A 27 8.54 35.88 3.00
N PHE A 28 9.27 34.93 2.41
CA PHE A 28 9.79 33.76 3.14
C PHE A 28 10.83 34.12 4.18
N VAL A 29 11.79 34.98 3.82
CA VAL A 29 12.82 35.45 4.75
C VAL A 29 12.21 36.20 5.94
N LEU A 30 11.19 37.03 5.71
CA LEU A 30 10.48 37.72 6.80
C LEU A 30 9.72 36.75 7.69
N GLY A 31 9.07 35.72 7.13
CA GLY A 31 8.41 34.67 7.91
C GLY A 31 9.40 33.86 8.75
N ALA A 32 10.53 33.46 8.16
CA ALA A 32 11.61 32.76 8.88
C ALA A 32 12.24 33.64 9.97
N LEU A 33 12.41 34.93 9.71
CA LEU A 33 12.92 35.88 10.70
C LEU A 33 11.96 36.01 11.88
N ILE A 34 10.65 36.11 11.64
CA ILE A 34 9.63 36.13 12.70
C ILE A 34 9.73 34.86 13.56
N PHE A 35 9.90 33.69 12.93
CA PHE A 35 10.07 32.42 13.66
C PHE A 35 11.35 32.39 14.50
N VAL A 36 12.48 32.85 13.96
CA VAL A 36 13.74 32.92 14.72
C VAL A 36 13.63 33.89 15.90
N ILE A 37 12.99 35.05 15.68
CA ILE A 37 12.74 36.03 16.73
C ILE A 37 11.86 35.43 17.83
N ASP A 38 10.78 34.73 17.46
CA ASP A 38 9.91 34.02 18.39
C ASP A 38 10.68 33.02 19.27
N HIS A 39 11.42 32.09 18.66
CA HIS A 39 12.20 31.10 19.40
C HIS A 39 13.25 31.75 20.33
N ALA A 40 13.90 32.82 19.87
CA ALA A 40 14.85 33.56 20.69
C ALA A 40 14.15 34.23 21.89
N LEU A 41 12.97 34.82 21.68
CA LEU A 41 12.17 35.45 22.70
C LEU A 41 11.65 34.43 23.72
N GLU A 42 11.18 33.28 23.28
CA GLU A 42 10.71 32.20 24.16
C GLU A 42 11.83 31.74 25.11
N HIS A 43 13.05 31.51 24.58
CA HIS A 43 14.21 31.21 25.41
C HIS A 43 14.49 32.33 26.42
N VAL A 44 14.52 33.59 26.00
CA VAL A 44 14.79 34.73 26.89
C VAL A 44 13.72 34.89 27.98
N PHE A 45 12.44 34.66 27.67
CA PHE A 45 11.36 34.81 28.64
C PHE A 45 11.30 33.69 29.66
N VAL A 46 11.64 32.46 29.28
CA VAL A 46 11.75 31.33 30.21
C VAL A 46 12.83 31.61 31.27
N PHE A 47 13.92 32.29 30.90
CA PHE A 47 15.00 32.65 31.85
C PHE A 47 14.72 33.86 32.74
N ASN A 48 13.78 34.74 32.38
CA ASN A 48 13.59 36.05 33.03
C ASN A 48 12.25 36.21 33.79
N GLU A 49 11.47 35.14 33.99
CA GLU A 49 10.19 35.15 34.72
C GLU A 49 9.24 36.31 34.32
N VAL A 50 9.18 36.60 33.02
CA VAL A 50 8.42 37.75 32.50
C VAL A 50 6.91 37.55 32.69
N SER A 51 6.20 38.62 33.07
CA SER A 51 4.76 38.56 33.34
C SER A 51 3.93 38.15 32.11
N ALA A 52 2.83 37.43 32.34
CA ALA A 52 1.92 36.99 31.27
C ALA A 52 1.32 38.16 30.46
N ALA A 53 1.12 39.32 31.10
CA ALA A 53 0.65 40.53 30.42
C ALA A 53 1.69 41.04 29.42
N SER A 54 2.98 41.07 29.80
CA SER A 54 4.08 41.48 28.92
C SER A 54 4.21 40.56 27.71
N ILE A 55 4.11 39.23 27.92
CA ILE A 55 4.14 38.23 26.85
C ILE A 55 2.97 38.46 25.88
N SER A 56 1.77 38.75 26.40
CA SER A 56 0.58 39.00 25.59
C SER A 56 0.72 40.25 24.71
N VAL A 57 1.30 41.34 25.24
CA VAL A 57 1.55 42.56 24.45
C VAL A 57 2.51 42.28 23.30
N LEU A 58 3.58 41.52 23.55
CA LEU A 58 4.55 41.18 22.51
C LEU A 58 3.96 40.24 21.46
N ASN A 59 3.24 39.19 21.88
CA ASN A 59 2.56 38.28 20.97
C ASN A 59 1.56 39.04 20.09
N PHE A 60 0.89 40.06 20.63
CA PHE A 60 0.03 40.92 19.83
C PHE A 60 0.78 41.69 18.73
N VAL A 61 1.97 42.22 19.03
CA VAL A 61 2.84 42.84 18.00
C VAL A 61 3.24 41.82 16.94
N LEU A 62 3.63 40.61 17.36
CA LEU A 62 3.99 39.53 16.43
C LEU A 62 2.80 39.05 15.59
N ILE A 63 1.59 39.02 16.14
CA ILE A 63 0.34 38.74 15.39
C ILE A 63 0.17 39.76 14.27
N LEU A 64 0.35 41.06 14.54
CA LEU A 64 0.21 42.11 13.53
C LEU A 64 1.27 41.98 12.43
N LEU A 65 2.53 41.78 12.80
CA LEU A 65 3.63 41.60 11.85
C LEU A 65 3.46 40.31 11.02
N GLY A 66 3.14 39.19 11.67
CA GLY A 66 2.92 37.92 11.02
C GLY A 66 1.70 37.95 10.10
N SER A 67 0.61 38.60 10.51
CA SER A 67 -0.57 38.82 9.66
C SER A 67 -0.25 39.68 8.45
N TYR A 68 0.57 40.72 8.61
CA TYR A 68 1.05 41.52 7.48
C TYR A 68 1.89 40.69 6.50
N VAL A 69 2.83 39.87 6.99
CA VAL A 69 3.62 38.97 6.13
C VAL A 69 2.73 37.94 5.43
N LEU A 70 1.79 37.34 6.14
CA LEU A 70 0.83 36.38 5.61
C LEU A 70 -0.07 37.02 4.54
N SER A 71 -0.48 38.28 4.72
CA SER A 71 -1.24 39.04 3.71
C SER A 71 -0.45 39.17 2.40
N ARG A 72 0.86 39.45 2.49
CA ARG A 72 1.73 39.58 1.32
C ARG A 72 1.94 38.21 0.64
N ALA A 73 2.05 37.15 1.42
CA ALA A 73 2.20 35.79 0.90
C ALA A 73 0.94 35.32 0.15
N THR A 74 -0.23 35.50 0.75
CA THR A 74 -1.52 35.07 0.20
C THR A 74 -1.90 35.81 -1.07
N VAL A 75 -1.62 37.11 -1.16
CA VAL A 75 -1.82 37.89 -2.40
C VAL A 75 -0.95 37.35 -3.53
N LYS A 76 0.32 37.04 -3.26
CA LYS A 76 1.22 36.49 -4.28
C LYS A 76 0.84 35.09 -4.71
N LEU A 77 0.48 34.22 -3.76
CA LEU A 77 -0.02 32.87 -4.07
C LEU A 77 -1.26 32.93 -4.96
N ARG A 78 -2.17 33.87 -4.69
CA ARG A 78 -3.34 34.09 -5.53
C ARG A 78 -2.98 34.60 -6.92
N GLN A 79 -2.10 35.59 -7.01
CA GLN A 79 -1.62 36.12 -8.30
C GLN A 79 -0.96 35.01 -9.14
N ALA A 80 -0.07 34.22 -8.52
CA ALA A 80 0.56 33.07 -9.18
C ALA A 80 -0.47 32.01 -9.62
N SER A 81 -1.55 31.80 -8.86
CA SER A 81 -2.62 30.86 -9.20
C SER A 81 -3.58 31.37 -10.30
N ASP A 82 -3.65 32.68 -10.50
CA ASP A 82 -4.55 33.31 -11.47
C ASP A 82 -3.83 33.64 -12.80
N SER A 83 -2.49 33.63 -12.84
CA SER A 83 -1.70 33.74 -14.06
C SER A 83 -1.73 32.42 -14.86
N GLU A 84 -2.64 32.34 -15.83
CA GLU A 84 -2.85 31.20 -16.72
C GLU A 84 -1.65 30.91 -17.67
N VAL A 85 -0.85 29.89 -17.35
CA VAL A 85 -0.34 28.88 -18.31
C VAL A 85 -0.18 27.55 -17.56
N ALA A 86 -1.28 26.90 -17.22
CA ALA A 86 -1.21 25.53 -16.70
C ALA A 86 -1.86 24.58 -17.70
N GLY A 87 -1.07 23.62 -18.17
CA GLY A 87 -1.58 22.44 -18.87
C GLY A 87 -2.53 21.63 -17.97
N PRO A 88 -3.11 20.54 -18.49
CA PRO A 88 -4.03 19.66 -17.76
C PRO A 88 -3.52 19.21 -16.38
N ASP A 89 -2.20 19.14 -16.21
CA ASP A 89 -1.53 18.59 -15.02
C ASP A 89 -1.42 19.57 -13.84
N GLY A 90 -1.57 20.88 -14.07
CA GLY A 90 -1.44 21.92 -13.03
C GLY A 90 -2.72 22.24 -12.25
N VAL A 91 -3.86 21.64 -12.63
CA VAL A 91 -5.18 22.02 -12.10
C VAL A 91 -5.30 21.79 -10.59
N PHE A 92 -4.73 20.70 -10.07
CA PHE A 92 -4.76 20.40 -8.64
C PHE A 92 -3.91 21.38 -7.83
N ALA A 93 -2.69 21.66 -8.27
CA ALA A 93 -1.78 22.59 -7.61
C ALA A 93 -2.37 24.01 -7.54
N ILE A 94 -3.00 24.48 -8.62
CA ILE A 94 -3.70 25.77 -8.66
C ILE A 94 -4.86 25.82 -7.67
N ARG A 95 -5.71 24.77 -7.66
CA ARG A 95 -6.84 24.69 -6.72
C ARG A 95 -6.35 24.70 -5.26
N PHE A 96 -5.29 23.95 -4.98
CA PHE A 96 -4.69 23.89 -3.65
C PHE A 96 -4.07 25.24 -3.24
N ALA A 97 -3.31 25.89 -4.12
CA ALA A 97 -2.75 27.22 -3.87
C ALA A 97 -3.84 28.28 -3.63
N ARG A 98 -4.93 28.22 -4.40
CA ARG A 98 -6.10 29.10 -4.21
C ARG A 98 -6.79 28.86 -2.88
N LEU A 99 -6.95 27.60 -2.46
CA LEU A 99 -7.50 27.25 -1.14
C LEU A 99 -6.61 27.79 -0.02
N LEU A 100 -5.29 27.59 -0.10
CA LEU A 100 -4.34 28.15 0.86
C LEU A 100 -4.40 29.68 0.92
N ALA A 101 -4.47 30.34 -0.24
CA ALA A 101 -4.61 31.80 -0.31
C ALA A 101 -5.93 32.29 0.31
N GLN A 102 -7.04 31.58 0.08
CA GLN A 102 -8.35 31.91 0.63
C GLN A 102 -8.35 31.75 2.16
N VAL A 103 -7.88 30.61 2.68
CA VAL A 103 -7.79 30.35 4.13
C VAL A 103 -6.84 31.36 4.79
N GLY A 104 -5.66 31.57 4.21
CA GLY A 104 -4.68 32.52 4.73
C GLY A 104 -5.20 33.96 4.77
N ARG A 105 -6.08 34.36 3.83
CA ARG A 105 -6.73 35.67 3.87
C ARG A 105 -7.67 35.82 5.06
N PHE A 106 -8.47 34.78 5.37
CA PHE A 106 -9.32 34.81 6.57
C PHE A 106 -8.48 34.93 7.84
N ILE A 107 -7.37 34.19 7.93
CA ILE A 107 -6.47 34.23 9.09
C ILE A 107 -5.80 35.60 9.23
N THR A 108 -5.38 36.20 8.12
CA THR A 108 -4.75 37.54 8.07
C THR A 108 -5.59 38.62 8.77
N PHE A 109 -6.91 38.61 8.59
CA PHE A 109 -7.79 39.59 9.23
C PHE A 109 -8.38 39.07 10.54
N GLY A 110 -8.64 37.77 10.63
CA GLY A 110 -9.24 37.15 11.79
C GLY A 110 -8.31 37.09 13.00
N ALA A 111 -7.01 36.81 12.81
CA ALA A 111 -6.08 36.66 13.91
C ALA A 111 -5.83 37.97 14.69
N PRO A 112 -5.62 39.14 14.07
CA PRO A 112 -5.53 40.41 14.80
C PRO A 112 -6.79 40.72 15.62
N VAL A 113 -7.98 40.46 15.06
CA VAL A 113 -9.25 40.66 15.77
C VAL A 113 -9.35 39.72 16.96
N LEU A 114 -9.03 38.44 16.76
CA LEU A 114 -9.03 37.41 17.79
C LEU A 114 -8.07 37.77 18.93
N GLY A 115 -6.87 38.26 18.60
CA GLY A 115 -5.90 38.77 19.57
C GLY A 115 -6.41 39.99 20.34
N ALA A 116 -7.06 40.94 19.65
CA ALA A 116 -7.59 42.16 20.28
C ALA A 116 -8.76 41.88 21.25
N VAL A 117 -9.55 40.84 21.00
CA VAL A 117 -10.63 40.39 21.90
C VAL A 117 -10.09 39.67 23.15
N GLY A 118 -8.80 39.32 23.17
CA GLY A 118 -8.12 38.71 24.33
C GLY A 118 -7.67 37.27 24.11
N TYR A 119 -7.97 36.65 22.95
CA TYR A 119 -7.49 35.32 22.59
C TYR A 119 -6.10 35.37 21.96
N VAL A 120 -5.17 36.09 22.61
CA VAL A 120 -3.83 36.39 22.08
C VAL A 120 -3.04 35.13 21.76
N THR A 121 -2.98 34.15 22.67
CA THR A 121 -2.22 32.91 22.44
C THR A 121 -2.75 32.11 21.25
N ALA A 122 -4.07 32.02 21.09
CA ALA A 122 -4.70 31.29 19.99
C ALA A 122 -4.51 32.01 18.64
N ALA A 123 -4.68 33.33 18.62
CA ALA A 123 -4.39 34.15 17.45
C ALA A 123 -2.92 34.05 17.04
N TYR A 124 -2.02 34.05 18.02
CA TYR A 124 -0.59 33.91 17.81
C TYR A 124 -0.23 32.56 17.20
N SER A 125 -0.68 31.46 17.81
CA SER A 125 -0.44 30.11 17.30
C SER A 125 -0.99 29.93 15.88
N LEU A 126 -2.15 30.54 15.57
CA LEU A 126 -2.77 30.46 14.25
C LEU A 126 -1.92 31.16 13.16
N VAL A 127 -1.40 32.34 13.46
CA VAL A 127 -0.52 33.10 12.52
C VAL A 127 0.78 32.37 12.31
N LEU A 128 1.42 31.90 13.39
CA LEU A 128 2.68 31.17 13.33
C LEU A 128 2.51 29.86 12.54
N ALA A 129 1.51 29.04 12.86
CA ALA A 129 1.24 27.80 12.15
C ALA A 129 0.98 28.03 10.65
N SER A 130 0.28 29.11 10.30
CA SER A 130 0.02 29.47 8.90
C SER A 130 1.29 29.86 8.16
N LEU A 131 2.17 30.66 8.78
CA LEU A 131 3.45 31.04 8.19
C LEU A 131 4.37 29.83 8.00
N LEU A 132 4.48 28.97 9.00
CA LEU A 132 5.27 27.73 8.90
C LEU A 132 4.71 26.76 7.87
N THR A 133 3.38 26.67 7.72
CA THR A 133 2.73 25.88 6.66
C THR A 133 3.20 26.36 5.28
N LEU A 134 3.24 27.67 5.04
CA LEU A 134 3.72 28.22 3.75
C LEU A 134 5.22 27.97 3.52
N VAL A 135 6.03 28.11 4.57
CA VAL A 135 7.46 27.79 4.52
C VAL A 135 7.65 26.31 4.17
N LEU A 136 6.95 25.41 4.86
CA LEU A 136 7.01 23.97 4.62
C LEU A 136 6.55 23.61 3.20
N CYS A 137 5.44 24.16 2.72
CA CYS A 137 4.99 23.97 1.33
C CYS A 137 6.08 24.38 0.33
N SER A 138 6.80 25.47 0.60
CA SER A 138 7.85 25.95 -0.30
C SER A 138 9.09 25.06 -0.29
N VAL A 139 9.48 24.58 0.90
CA VAL A 139 10.53 23.56 1.03
C VAL A 139 10.15 22.30 0.26
N ILE A 140 8.89 21.84 0.36
CA ILE A 140 8.39 20.68 -0.37
C ILE A 140 8.50 20.89 -1.89
N VAL A 141 8.04 22.03 -2.42
CA VAL A 141 8.10 22.32 -3.87
C VAL A 141 9.55 22.38 -4.35
N ILE A 142 10.44 23.05 -3.60
CA ILE A 142 11.87 23.12 -3.94
C ILE A 142 12.51 21.73 -3.91
N LEU A 143 12.19 20.92 -2.90
CA LEU A 143 12.71 19.56 -2.76
C LEU A 143 12.20 18.63 -3.86
N GLN A 144 10.92 18.74 -4.22
CA GLN A 144 10.30 17.98 -5.31
C GLN A 144 11.00 18.30 -6.65
N GLY A 145 11.10 19.58 -7.01
CA GLY A 145 11.81 19.99 -8.23
C GLY A 145 13.26 19.52 -8.26
N GLY A 146 14.00 19.75 -7.16
CA GLY A 146 15.40 19.33 -7.06
C GLY A 146 15.61 17.81 -7.15
N LEU A 147 14.72 17.00 -6.57
CA LEU A 147 14.83 15.54 -6.63
C LEU A 147 14.43 14.98 -8.00
N VAL A 148 13.42 15.58 -8.65
CA VAL A 148 13.03 15.20 -10.02
C VAL A 148 14.14 15.55 -11.01
N ASP A 149 14.73 16.75 -10.90
CA ASP A 149 15.87 17.18 -11.73
C ASP A 149 17.09 16.27 -11.52
N LEU A 150 17.39 15.92 -10.27
CA LEU A 150 18.49 15.01 -9.95
C LEU A 150 18.26 13.62 -10.55
N TYR A 151 17.04 13.11 -10.49
CA TYR A 151 16.66 11.84 -11.09
C TYR A 151 16.79 11.85 -12.62
N ALA A 152 16.32 12.92 -13.27
CA ALA A 152 16.43 13.09 -14.72
C ALA A 152 17.90 13.08 -15.19
N ARG A 153 18.77 13.80 -14.46
CA ARG A 153 20.23 13.80 -14.69
C ARG A 153 20.85 12.43 -14.50
N ALA A 154 20.44 11.69 -13.46
CA ALA A 154 21.01 10.36 -13.17
C ALA A 154 20.71 9.32 -14.26
N ILE A 155 19.58 9.45 -14.96
CA ILE A 155 19.15 8.50 -16.00
C ILE A 155 19.57 8.96 -17.41
N GLY A 156 20.13 10.17 -17.54
CA GLY A 156 20.53 10.71 -18.84
C GLY A 156 19.35 11.06 -19.74
N ARG A 157 18.15 11.22 -19.17
CA ARG A 157 16.95 11.73 -19.84
C ARG A 157 16.86 13.23 -19.60
N GLU A 158 17.70 13.96 -20.31
CA GLU A 158 17.59 15.43 -20.35
C GLU A 158 16.49 15.80 -21.36
N GLY A 159 15.37 16.31 -20.86
CA GLY A 159 14.38 17.02 -21.70
C GLY A 159 13.27 16.19 -22.36
N GLU A 160 13.09 14.90 -22.04
CA GLU A 160 11.85 14.20 -22.40
C GLU A 160 10.74 14.52 -21.39
N GLN A 161 9.57 14.93 -21.91
CA GLN A 161 8.38 15.35 -21.16
C GLN A 161 8.00 14.38 -20.04
N GLU A 162 7.51 15.01 -18.96
CA GLU A 162 7.25 14.54 -17.60
C GLU A 162 6.26 13.37 -17.44
N ASP A 163 6.08 12.51 -18.43
CA ASP A 163 5.16 11.36 -18.39
C ASP A 163 5.80 10.12 -17.74
N GLY A 164 6.48 10.34 -16.62
CA GLY A 164 7.10 9.31 -15.80
C GLY A 164 6.28 9.02 -14.54
N LEU A 165 6.05 7.73 -14.25
CA LEU A 165 5.52 7.31 -12.93
C LEU A 165 6.46 7.71 -11.77
N VAL A 166 7.75 7.94 -12.05
CA VAL A 166 8.76 8.20 -11.01
C VAL A 166 8.67 9.61 -10.41
N PRO A 167 8.57 10.71 -11.19
CA PRO A 167 8.27 12.04 -10.63
C PRO A 167 7.01 12.09 -9.76
N ILE A 168 5.95 11.38 -10.19
CA ILE A 168 4.71 11.25 -9.42
C ILE A 168 4.98 10.52 -8.10
N LEU A 169 5.72 9.41 -8.14
CA LEU A 169 6.10 8.65 -6.95
C LEU A 169 6.95 9.48 -5.99
N ILE A 170 7.95 10.23 -6.50
CA ILE A 170 8.78 11.15 -5.70
C ILE A 170 7.89 12.18 -5.01
N SER A 171 6.99 12.81 -5.77
CA SER A 171 6.05 13.81 -5.24
C SER A 171 5.14 13.22 -4.17
N PHE A 172 4.62 12.01 -4.39
CA PHE A 172 3.78 11.30 -3.44
C PHE A 172 4.52 10.95 -2.15
N VAL A 173 5.75 10.41 -2.26
CA VAL A 173 6.58 10.06 -1.09
C VAL A 173 6.90 11.30 -0.27
N ILE A 174 7.26 12.42 -0.90
CA ILE A 174 7.55 13.67 -0.20
C ILE A 174 6.29 14.23 0.45
N ALA A 175 5.15 14.20 -0.24
CA ALA A 175 3.87 14.64 0.33
C ALA A 175 3.51 13.82 1.58
N PHE A 176 3.65 12.49 1.51
CA PHE A 176 3.40 11.61 2.65
C PHE A 176 4.40 11.85 3.80
N ALA A 177 5.69 11.98 3.49
CA ALA A 177 6.73 12.28 4.48
C ALA A 177 6.55 13.66 5.14
N SER A 178 5.84 14.58 4.50
CA SER A 178 5.56 15.93 5.04
C SER A 178 4.41 15.98 6.06
N LEU A 179 3.51 14.99 6.07
CA LEU A 179 2.36 14.93 6.98
C LEU A 179 2.71 15.09 8.47
N PRO A 180 3.73 14.42 9.04
CA PRO A 180 4.10 14.62 10.44
C PRO A 180 4.52 16.07 10.72
N PHE A 181 5.19 16.74 9.78
CA PHE A 181 5.59 18.14 9.95
C PHE A 181 4.39 19.08 9.96
N PHE A 182 3.41 18.87 9.08
CA PHE A 182 2.15 19.61 9.14
C PHE A 182 1.41 19.37 10.47
N ALA A 183 1.37 18.13 10.95
CA ALA A 183 0.76 17.82 12.23
C ALA A 183 1.44 18.57 13.39
N LEU A 184 2.78 18.57 13.44
CA LEU A 184 3.54 19.31 14.45
C LEU A 184 3.31 20.82 14.36
N ILE A 185 3.28 21.40 13.15
CA ILE A 185 3.00 22.82 12.92
C ILE A 185 1.62 23.22 13.48
N TRP A 186 0.63 22.34 13.37
CA TRP A 186 -0.73 22.56 13.87
C TRP A 186 -0.96 22.09 15.32
N GLY A 187 0.11 21.81 16.06
CA GLY A 187 0.07 21.56 17.49
C GLY A 187 0.00 20.09 17.92
N ALA A 188 0.19 19.15 17.00
CA ALA A 188 0.42 17.76 17.40
C ALA A 188 1.73 17.66 18.20
N ARG A 189 1.74 16.80 19.21
CA ARG A 189 2.94 16.52 19.99
C ARG A 189 3.74 15.40 19.34
N VAL A 190 5.05 15.41 19.52
CA VAL A 190 5.94 14.31 19.09
C VAL A 190 5.48 12.98 19.69
N SER A 191 4.96 12.98 20.92
CA SER A 191 4.37 11.80 21.57
C SER A 191 3.16 11.24 20.81
N ASN A 192 2.31 12.11 20.27
CA ASN A 192 1.12 11.68 19.51
C ASN A 192 1.57 11.07 18.17
N LEU A 193 2.62 11.63 17.55
CA LEU A 193 3.19 11.08 16.32
C LEU A 193 3.84 9.71 16.58
N SER A 194 4.58 9.54 17.69
CA SER A 194 5.14 8.24 18.04
C SER A 194 4.06 7.21 18.37
N GLU A 195 2.98 7.62 19.04
CA GLU A 195 1.84 6.74 19.31
C GLU A 195 1.16 6.26 18.02
N VAL A 196 0.93 7.17 17.06
CA VAL A 196 0.41 6.80 15.73
C VAL A 196 1.38 5.86 15.02
N TRP A 197 2.69 6.12 15.11
CA TRP A 197 3.71 5.26 14.50
C TRP A 197 3.75 3.86 15.12
N ASP A 198 3.61 3.77 16.44
CA ASP A 198 3.56 2.50 17.15
C ASP A 198 2.25 1.77 16.84
N GLN A 199 1.12 2.48 16.72
CA GLN A 199 -0.14 1.88 16.26
C GLN A 199 -0.03 1.31 14.84
N VAL A 200 0.69 1.99 13.93
CA VAL A 200 0.94 1.47 12.57
C VAL A 200 1.83 0.23 12.61
N LYS A 201 2.86 0.18 13.47
CA LYS A 201 3.73 -0.99 13.62
C LYS A 201 3.03 -2.17 14.28
N GLU A 202 2.29 -1.92 15.35
CA GLU A 202 1.54 -2.94 16.10
C GLU A 202 0.32 -3.43 15.32
N GLY A 203 -0.12 -2.67 14.32
CA GLY A 203 -1.22 -3.04 13.44
C GLY A 203 -2.59 -2.68 14.00
N VAL A 204 -3.60 -2.95 13.17
CA VAL A 204 -5.00 -2.63 13.48
C VAL A 204 -5.66 -3.87 14.08
N PRO A 205 -6.39 -3.74 15.21
CA PRO A 205 -7.18 -4.84 15.74
C PRO A 205 -8.34 -5.17 14.79
N ILE A 206 -8.32 -6.37 14.22
CA ILE A 206 -9.37 -6.93 13.37
C ILE A 206 -9.81 -8.27 13.98
N ALA A 207 -11.09 -8.35 14.36
CA ALA A 207 -11.72 -9.59 14.86
C ALA A 207 -10.94 -10.31 15.99
N GLY A 208 -10.37 -9.55 16.93
CA GLY A 208 -9.63 -10.11 18.08
C GLY A 208 -8.16 -10.43 17.83
N THR A 209 -7.66 -10.21 16.61
CA THR A 209 -6.23 -10.32 16.24
C THR A 209 -5.71 -8.96 15.77
N ARG A 210 -4.43 -8.67 15.98
CA ARG A 210 -3.80 -7.45 15.43
C ARG A 210 -3.09 -7.82 14.13
N ILE A 211 -3.45 -7.17 13.03
CA ILE A 211 -2.78 -7.35 11.75
C ILE A 211 -1.91 -6.13 11.49
N SER A 212 -0.60 -6.33 11.49
CA SER A 212 0.39 -5.33 11.18
C SER A 212 0.84 -5.38 9.71
N PRO A 213 1.40 -4.30 9.16
CA PRO A 213 2.05 -4.32 7.85
C PRO A 213 3.18 -5.35 7.76
N LEU A 214 3.85 -5.65 8.88
CA LEU A 214 4.89 -6.67 8.94
C LEU A 214 4.32 -8.08 8.80
N ASP A 215 3.12 -8.33 9.33
CA ASP A 215 2.43 -9.60 9.16
C ASP A 215 2.05 -9.82 7.70
N PHE A 216 1.64 -8.76 6.99
CA PHE A 216 1.39 -8.84 5.55
C PHE A 216 2.68 -9.20 4.77
N LEU A 217 3.82 -8.58 5.11
CA LEU A 217 5.10 -8.94 4.48
C LEU A 217 5.50 -10.38 4.78
N THR A 218 5.30 -10.82 6.03
CA THR A 218 5.56 -12.19 6.49
C THR A 218 4.68 -13.20 5.74
N PHE A 219 3.39 -12.90 5.58
CA PHE A 219 2.45 -13.66 4.76
C PHE A 219 2.95 -13.79 3.32
N VAL A 220 3.29 -12.67 2.66
CA VAL A 220 3.75 -12.67 1.26
C VAL A 220 5.03 -13.49 1.13
N LEU A 221 5.97 -13.33 2.05
CA LEU A 221 7.23 -14.08 2.05
C LEU A 221 6.99 -15.59 2.17
N ILE A 222 6.24 -16.02 3.20
CA ILE A 222 5.97 -17.43 3.45
C ILE A 222 5.15 -18.05 2.32
N PHE A 223 4.12 -17.35 1.85
CA PHE A 223 3.32 -17.80 0.72
C PHE A 223 4.17 -17.96 -0.55
N THR A 224 5.07 -17.00 -0.83
CA THR A 224 5.97 -17.07 -2.00
C THR A 224 6.91 -18.27 -1.90
N ILE A 225 7.50 -18.51 -0.72
CA ILE A 225 8.35 -19.68 -0.49
C ILE A 225 7.56 -20.98 -0.69
N GLY A 226 6.37 -21.10 -0.09
CA GLY A 226 5.51 -22.28 -0.23
C GLY A 226 5.03 -22.51 -1.67
N TYR A 227 4.68 -21.44 -2.39
CA TYR A 227 4.32 -21.48 -3.80
C TYR A 227 5.49 -21.94 -4.67
N MET A 228 6.69 -21.39 -4.44
CA MET A 228 7.91 -21.82 -5.13
C MET A 228 8.22 -23.29 -4.86
N ALA A 229 8.15 -23.74 -3.60
CA ALA A 229 8.35 -25.13 -3.23
C ALA A 229 7.35 -26.05 -3.95
N THR A 230 6.07 -25.68 -3.97
CA THR A 230 5.02 -26.43 -4.70
C THR A 230 5.35 -26.53 -6.18
N ARG A 231 5.74 -25.41 -6.82
CA ARG A 231 6.08 -25.38 -8.24
C ARG A 231 7.32 -26.21 -8.57
N LEU A 232 8.33 -26.20 -7.69
CA LEU A 232 9.52 -27.06 -7.82
C LEU A 232 9.15 -28.54 -7.76
N ILE A 233 8.31 -28.93 -6.81
CA ILE A 233 7.82 -30.30 -6.69
C ILE A 233 7.04 -30.70 -7.94
N GLN A 234 6.11 -29.86 -8.42
CA GLN A 234 5.36 -30.12 -9.66
C GLN A 234 6.28 -30.30 -10.87
N SER A 235 7.31 -29.45 -10.98
CA SER A 235 8.31 -29.53 -12.05
C SER A 235 9.12 -30.82 -11.97
N ALA A 236 9.55 -31.22 -10.77
CA ALA A 236 10.27 -32.47 -10.55
C ALA A 236 9.40 -33.70 -10.89
N LEU A 237 8.11 -33.68 -10.50
CA LEU A 237 7.18 -34.74 -10.88
C LEU A 237 7.02 -34.84 -12.40
N ARG A 238 6.78 -33.72 -13.09
CA ARG A 238 6.61 -33.70 -14.56
C ARG A 238 7.87 -34.09 -15.32
N GLY A 239 9.04 -33.66 -14.87
CA GLY A 239 10.28 -33.83 -15.60
C GLY A 239 11.01 -35.15 -15.32
N SER A 240 10.92 -35.67 -14.09
CA SER A 240 11.81 -36.74 -13.64
C SER A 240 11.09 -38.02 -13.18
N VAL A 241 9.89 -37.90 -12.61
CA VAL A 241 9.18 -39.03 -11.98
C VAL A 241 8.11 -39.59 -12.89
N LEU A 242 7.14 -38.77 -13.32
CA LEU A 242 5.97 -39.20 -14.09
C LEU A 242 6.31 -39.74 -15.48
N PRO A 243 7.30 -39.20 -16.23
CA PRO A 243 7.67 -39.77 -17.53
C PRO A 243 8.21 -41.19 -17.46
N LYS A 244 8.69 -41.63 -16.29
CA LYS A 244 9.18 -42.99 -16.06
C LYS A 244 8.07 -43.98 -15.68
N THR A 245 6.83 -43.50 -15.54
CA THR A 245 5.67 -44.32 -15.20
C THR A 245 4.90 -44.73 -16.46
N ARG A 246 4.08 -45.79 -16.37
CA ARG A 246 3.19 -46.23 -17.45
C ARG A 246 1.88 -45.44 -17.53
N LEU A 247 1.84 -44.25 -16.92
CA LEU A 247 0.65 -43.40 -16.88
C LEU A 247 0.48 -42.64 -18.20
N ASP A 248 -0.75 -42.50 -18.66
CA ASP A 248 -1.09 -41.66 -19.80
C ASP A 248 -0.95 -40.16 -19.47
N ALA A 249 -0.88 -39.33 -20.50
CA ALA A 249 -0.69 -37.88 -20.33
C ALA A 249 -1.81 -37.21 -19.51
N GLY A 250 -3.04 -37.74 -19.56
CA GLY A 250 -4.17 -37.25 -18.79
C GLY A 250 -3.98 -37.50 -17.29
N ALA A 251 -3.66 -38.74 -16.90
CA ALA A 251 -3.38 -39.09 -15.51
C ALA A 251 -2.18 -38.33 -14.94
N GLN A 252 -1.09 -38.16 -15.72
CA GLN A 252 0.07 -37.36 -15.29
C GLN A 252 -0.31 -35.91 -15.01
N ASN A 253 -1.08 -35.28 -15.90
CA ASN A 253 -1.55 -33.90 -15.70
C ASN A 253 -2.48 -33.79 -14.49
N ALA A 254 -3.41 -34.74 -14.30
CA ALA A 254 -4.31 -34.75 -13.16
C ALA A 254 -3.55 -34.81 -11.82
N ILE A 255 -2.54 -35.67 -11.70
CA ILE A 255 -1.72 -35.80 -10.49
C ILE A 255 -0.98 -34.49 -10.20
N VAL A 256 -0.34 -33.89 -11.21
CA VAL A 256 0.45 -32.67 -11.01
C VAL A 256 -0.44 -31.48 -10.66
N SER A 257 -1.58 -31.34 -11.32
CA SER A 257 -2.53 -30.27 -11.03
C SER A 257 -3.15 -30.45 -9.63
N GLY A 258 -3.54 -31.68 -9.27
CA GLY A 258 -4.06 -32.01 -7.95
C GLY A 258 -3.05 -31.68 -6.84
N LEU A 259 -1.79 -32.09 -7.01
CA LEU A 259 -0.71 -31.75 -6.09
C LEU A 259 -0.48 -30.23 -6.00
N GLY A 260 -0.61 -29.53 -7.12
CA GLY A 260 -0.53 -28.07 -7.18
C GLY A 260 -1.60 -27.39 -6.34
N TYR A 261 -2.85 -27.78 -6.51
CA TYR A 261 -3.97 -27.21 -5.75
C TYR A 261 -3.81 -27.46 -4.25
N VAL A 262 -3.46 -28.70 -3.86
CA VAL A 262 -3.22 -29.04 -2.46
C VAL A 262 -2.01 -28.28 -1.89
N GLY A 263 -0.91 -28.20 -2.64
CA GLY A 263 0.30 -27.49 -2.21
C GLY A 263 0.08 -25.99 -2.03
N ILE A 264 -0.60 -25.34 -2.97
CA ILE A 264 -0.96 -23.92 -2.88
C ILE A 264 -1.91 -23.68 -1.71
N PHE A 265 -2.90 -24.56 -1.50
CA PHE A 265 -3.82 -24.45 -0.38
C PHE A 265 -3.09 -24.54 0.97
N ILE A 266 -2.17 -25.51 1.13
CA ILE A 266 -1.35 -25.63 2.33
C ILE A 266 -0.45 -24.41 2.51
N ALA A 267 0.21 -23.93 1.45
CA ALA A 267 1.06 -22.73 1.50
C ALA A 267 0.26 -21.50 1.97
N ALA A 268 -0.99 -21.34 1.48
CA ALA A 268 -1.88 -20.29 1.94
C ALA A 268 -2.25 -20.45 3.42
N MET A 269 -2.60 -21.65 3.87
CA MET A 269 -2.91 -21.92 5.28
C MET A 269 -1.73 -21.61 6.21
N VAL A 270 -0.52 -22.04 5.86
CA VAL A 270 0.68 -21.75 6.64
C VAL A 270 0.97 -20.25 6.66
N ALA A 271 0.83 -19.57 5.51
CA ALA A 271 1.02 -18.12 5.44
C ALA A 271 0.01 -17.37 6.31
N ILE A 272 -1.28 -17.72 6.26
CA ILE A 272 -2.31 -17.09 7.11
C ILE A 272 -2.08 -17.40 8.59
N SER A 273 -1.71 -18.63 8.94
CA SER A 273 -1.40 -18.99 10.33
C SER A 273 -0.22 -18.18 10.88
N SER A 274 0.75 -17.83 10.03
CA SER A 274 1.94 -17.08 10.46
C SER A 274 1.65 -15.63 10.83
N THR A 275 0.52 -15.07 10.39
CA THR A 275 0.09 -13.70 10.76
C THR A 275 -0.69 -13.66 12.07
N GLY A 276 -0.75 -14.77 12.82
CA GLY A 276 -1.50 -14.85 14.07
C GLY A 276 -3.02 -14.93 13.91
N LEU A 277 -3.52 -15.10 12.67
CA LEU A 277 -4.93 -15.29 12.41
C LEU A 277 -5.39 -16.68 12.88
N ASP A 278 -6.49 -16.71 13.64
CA ASP A 278 -7.09 -17.97 14.08
C ASP A 278 -7.79 -18.68 12.91
N LEU A 279 -7.23 -19.82 12.52
CA LEU A 279 -7.76 -20.68 11.46
C LEU A 279 -8.82 -21.67 11.96
N SER A 280 -9.22 -21.64 13.23
CA SER A 280 -10.18 -22.60 13.80
C SER A 280 -11.50 -22.63 13.02
N SER A 281 -12.01 -21.46 12.59
CA SER A 281 -13.22 -21.38 11.78
C SER A 281 -13.04 -22.02 10.40
N LEU A 282 -11.88 -21.82 9.76
CA LEU A 282 -11.57 -22.47 8.49
C LEU A 282 -11.38 -23.98 8.65
N ALA A 283 -10.78 -24.43 9.75
CA ALA A 283 -10.58 -25.83 10.06
C ALA A 283 -11.93 -26.56 10.23
N ILE A 284 -12.93 -25.92 10.84
CA ILE A 284 -14.30 -26.47 10.94
C ILE A 284 -14.90 -26.64 9.53
N VAL A 285 -14.81 -25.62 8.68
CA VAL A 285 -15.34 -25.68 7.31
C VAL A 285 -14.60 -26.74 6.48
N ALA A 286 -13.27 -26.78 6.56
CA ALA A 286 -12.45 -27.78 5.89
C ALA A 286 -12.77 -29.20 6.39
N GLY A 287 -13.03 -29.36 7.69
CA GLY A 287 -13.46 -30.61 8.29
C GLY A 287 -14.81 -31.08 7.75
N ALA A 288 -15.82 -30.20 7.75
CA ALA A 288 -17.14 -30.50 7.19
C ALA A 288 -17.07 -30.84 5.69
N LEU A 289 -16.29 -30.08 4.93
CA LEU A 289 -16.03 -30.35 3.51
C LEU A 289 -15.35 -31.70 3.30
N SER A 290 -14.34 -32.03 4.12
CA SER A 290 -13.63 -33.31 4.05
C SER A 290 -14.56 -34.50 4.32
N VAL A 291 -15.46 -34.37 5.30
CA VAL A 291 -16.50 -35.38 5.58
C VAL A 291 -17.46 -35.49 4.39
N GLY A 292 -17.91 -34.39 3.83
CA GLY A 292 -18.79 -34.37 2.64
C GLY A 292 -18.16 -35.04 1.41
N ILE A 293 -16.88 -34.73 1.14
CA ILE A 293 -16.11 -35.38 0.06
C ILE A 293 -15.95 -36.88 0.35
N GLY A 294 -15.68 -37.26 1.61
CA GLY A 294 -15.57 -38.65 2.03
C GLY A 294 -16.85 -39.45 1.76
N PHE A 295 -18.02 -38.88 2.10
CA PHE A 295 -19.31 -39.50 1.77
C PHE A 295 -19.54 -39.58 0.25
N GLY A 296 -19.20 -38.55 -0.52
CA GLY A 296 -19.33 -38.56 -1.97
C GLY A 296 -18.41 -39.58 -2.66
N LEU A 297 -17.22 -39.82 -2.12
CA LEU A 297 -16.24 -40.76 -2.65
C LEU A 297 -16.38 -42.18 -2.08
N GLN A 298 -17.30 -42.41 -1.14
CA GLN A 298 -17.42 -43.66 -0.39
C GLN A 298 -17.49 -44.89 -1.29
N ASN A 299 -18.35 -44.88 -2.32
CA ASN A 299 -18.50 -45.99 -3.26
C ASN A 299 -17.23 -46.27 -4.06
N ILE A 300 -16.52 -45.21 -4.47
CA ILE A 300 -15.27 -45.34 -5.24
C ILE A 300 -14.19 -45.97 -4.36
N VAL A 301 -14.06 -45.51 -3.11
CA VAL A 301 -13.11 -46.08 -2.15
C VAL A 301 -13.47 -47.53 -1.81
N SER A 302 -14.75 -47.83 -1.57
CA SER A 302 -15.21 -49.19 -1.28
C SER A 302 -14.86 -50.15 -2.41
N ASN A 303 -15.19 -49.80 -3.66
CA ASN A 303 -14.89 -50.64 -4.82
C ASN A 303 -13.39 -50.84 -5.02
N PHE A 304 -12.58 -49.80 -4.77
CA PHE A 304 -11.13 -49.87 -4.84
C PHE A 304 -10.53 -50.79 -3.77
N VAL A 305 -10.99 -50.67 -2.52
CA VAL A 305 -10.55 -51.54 -1.41
C VAL A 305 -10.96 -52.99 -1.68
N SER A 306 -12.19 -53.24 -2.14
CA SER A 306 -12.63 -54.58 -2.55
C SER A 306 -11.73 -55.16 -3.64
N GLY A 307 -11.38 -54.37 -4.67
CA GLY A 307 -10.48 -54.80 -5.72
C GLY A 307 -9.08 -55.15 -5.23
N ILE A 308 -8.50 -54.37 -4.31
CA ILE A 308 -7.22 -54.71 -3.67
C ILE A 308 -7.31 -56.00 -2.86
N ILE A 309 -8.37 -56.17 -2.07
CA ILE A 309 -8.59 -57.39 -1.27
C ILE A 309 -8.64 -58.62 -2.18
N LEU A 310 -9.39 -58.56 -3.28
CA LEU A 310 -9.46 -59.66 -4.26
C LEU A 310 -8.07 -60.00 -4.84
N LEU A 311 -7.23 -59.01 -5.10
CA LEU A 311 -5.88 -59.24 -5.64
C LEU A 311 -4.92 -59.85 -4.61
N ILE A 312 -5.04 -59.48 -3.33
CA ILE A 312 -4.18 -59.95 -2.24
C ILE A 312 -4.63 -61.32 -1.75
N GLU A 313 -5.91 -61.48 -1.41
CA GLU A 313 -6.46 -62.71 -0.85
C GLU A 313 -6.71 -63.78 -1.91
N ARG A 314 -6.86 -63.38 -3.19
CA ARG A 314 -7.12 -64.26 -4.34
C ARG A 314 -8.25 -65.27 -4.12
N PRO A 315 -9.46 -64.86 -3.67
CA PRO A 315 -10.58 -65.78 -3.54
C PRO A 315 -11.11 -66.27 -4.90
N VAL A 316 -10.79 -65.55 -5.98
CA VAL A 316 -11.06 -65.91 -7.39
C VAL A 316 -9.84 -65.58 -8.25
N THR A 317 -9.51 -66.46 -9.19
CA THR A 317 -8.32 -66.39 -10.04
C THR A 317 -8.71 -66.22 -11.51
N LYS A 318 -7.80 -65.67 -12.33
CA LYS A 318 -7.98 -65.62 -13.78
C LYS A 318 -8.16 -67.04 -14.33
N GLY A 319 -9.23 -67.26 -15.10
CA GLY A 319 -9.62 -68.56 -15.62
C GLY A 319 -10.71 -69.26 -14.81
N ASP A 320 -11.04 -68.79 -13.61
CA ASP A 320 -12.15 -69.35 -12.83
C ASP A 320 -13.48 -69.02 -13.50
N TRP A 321 -14.39 -69.99 -13.47
CA TRP A 321 -15.79 -69.81 -13.85
C TRP A 321 -16.57 -69.31 -12.64
N ILE A 322 -17.21 -68.15 -12.78
CA ILE A 322 -17.95 -67.50 -11.71
C ILE A 322 -19.32 -67.02 -12.18
N ASP A 323 -20.26 -66.94 -11.24
CA ASP A 323 -21.56 -66.27 -11.41
C ASP A 323 -21.59 -65.05 -10.48
N VAL A 324 -21.69 -63.86 -11.06
CA VAL A 324 -21.76 -62.60 -10.30
C VAL A 324 -22.92 -61.77 -10.83
N GLY A 325 -23.94 -61.58 -9.99
CA GLY A 325 -25.10 -60.76 -10.34
C GLY A 325 -25.96 -61.32 -11.47
N GLY A 326 -25.93 -62.65 -11.71
CA GLY A 326 -26.69 -63.32 -12.77
C GLY A 326 -25.96 -63.42 -14.10
N THR A 327 -24.70 -62.96 -14.17
CA THR A 327 -23.83 -63.11 -15.33
C THR A 327 -22.81 -64.21 -15.07
N MET A 328 -22.91 -65.31 -15.84
CA MET A 328 -21.96 -66.42 -15.79
C MET A 328 -20.89 -66.29 -16.88
N GLY A 329 -19.62 -66.47 -16.50
CA GLY A 329 -18.51 -66.42 -17.44
C GLY A 329 -17.16 -66.74 -16.81
N TYR A 330 -16.10 -66.63 -17.60
CA TYR A 330 -14.73 -66.86 -17.16
C TYR A 330 -14.02 -65.55 -16.85
N VAL A 331 -13.28 -65.50 -15.74
CA VAL A 331 -12.51 -64.30 -15.36
C VAL A 331 -11.32 -64.13 -16.31
N ARG A 332 -11.26 -63.02 -17.04
CA ARG A 332 -10.15 -62.71 -17.95
C ARG A 332 -9.09 -61.82 -17.33
N ASP A 333 -9.53 -60.76 -16.65
CA ASP A 333 -8.62 -59.84 -15.99
C ASP A 333 -9.20 -59.33 -14.68
N ILE A 334 -8.36 -59.21 -13.65
CA ILE A 334 -8.72 -58.62 -12.36
C ILE A 334 -7.85 -57.37 -12.23
N SER A 335 -8.49 -56.21 -12.28
CA SER A 335 -7.87 -54.91 -12.09
C SER A 335 -8.42 -54.28 -10.80
N VAL A 336 -7.73 -53.26 -10.28
CA VAL A 336 -8.07 -52.68 -8.95
C VAL A 336 -9.48 -52.08 -8.89
N ARG A 337 -10.06 -51.66 -10.02
CA ARG A 337 -11.40 -51.05 -10.09
C ARG A 337 -12.46 -51.93 -10.76
N SER A 338 -12.05 -52.94 -11.50
CA SER A 338 -12.96 -53.73 -12.35
C SER A 338 -12.37 -55.11 -12.60
N THR A 339 -13.25 -56.11 -12.63
CA THR A 339 -12.92 -57.46 -13.09
C THR A 339 -13.63 -57.67 -14.41
N ARG A 340 -12.89 -58.10 -15.44
CA ARG A 340 -13.45 -58.38 -16.76
C ARG A 340 -13.83 -59.85 -16.85
N ILE A 341 -15.08 -60.09 -17.22
CA ILE A 341 -15.64 -61.45 -17.36
C ILE A 341 -16.01 -61.67 -18.83
N GLU A 342 -15.58 -62.79 -19.40
CA GLU A 342 -16.02 -63.22 -20.72
C GLU A 342 -17.17 -64.23 -20.59
N THR A 343 -18.33 -63.86 -21.11
CA THR A 343 -19.53 -64.71 -21.11
C THR A 343 -19.48 -65.78 -22.21
N PHE A 344 -20.38 -66.76 -22.15
CA PHE A 344 -20.36 -67.91 -23.09
C PHE A 344 -20.59 -67.55 -24.56
N ASP A 345 -21.16 -66.38 -24.83
CA ASP A 345 -21.34 -65.77 -26.14
C ASP A 345 -20.10 -64.97 -26.62
N ARG A 346 -19.00 -65.00 -25.86
CA ARG A 346 -17.74 -64.28 -26.10
C ARG A 346 -17.87 -62.75 -26.00
N SER A 347 -18.81 -62.28 -25.19
CA SER A 347 -18.94 -60.87 -24.85
C SER A 347 -18.09 -60.53 -23.61
N ASP A 348 -17.37 -59.41 -23.65
CA ASP A 348 -16.62 -58.87 -22.49
C ASP A 348 -17.54 -57.96 -21.68
N VAL A 349 -17.64 -58.21 -20.37
CA VAL A 349 -18.44 -57.43 -19.40
C VAL A 349 -17.59 -56.89 -18.26
#